data_AF-A0A8S9K2I2-F1
#
_entry.id   AF-A0A8S9K2I2-F1
#
_cell.length_a   1.000
_cell.length_b   1.000
_cell.length_c   1.000
_cell.angle_alpha   90.00
_cell.angle_beta   90.00
_cell.angle_gamma   90.00
#
_symmetry.space_group_name_H-M   'P 1'
#
loop_
_entity.id
_entity.type
_entity.pdbx_description
1 polymer ?
#
loop_
_entity_poly.entity_id
_entity_poly.type
_entity_poly.pdbx_seq_one_letter_code
_entity_poly.pdbx_strand_id
1 'polypeptide(L)'
;MGSETMRKLVDVLVLHKFMLYRTLTNFYLIGRDKKKTFWRILKIDRTDPNELNLFEDPTRYTHEQIVELKKWISRGNQEYGGLRAETTCYGIIGFVKFLGPYYVLVIKKRKKVGEICGHTVYGVVDSQMIMIPYHSGETRVAGSAAERRYKKLLNMVDPSKNFYFSYTYHLMYSLQKNICNTERGNIHDETMFVWNEYLTHGIRRILQNTVWTVSLVYGFFQQTKCLVSNEEFILTVIARRSRHYAGTSLEVSVVKSLIPFSPQRVYHSLPGKMNQTVEKFVAL
;
A
#
# COMPACT_ATOMS: atom_id res chain seq x y z
N MET A 1 17.63 -22.05 -18.70
CA MET A 1 16.98 -20.73 -18.60
C MET A 1 15.63 -20.71 -17.85
N GLY A 2 14.96 -21.86 -17.60
CA GLY A 2 13.64 -21.87 -16.93
C GLY A 2 13.67 -21.91 -15.39
N SER A 3 14.74 -22.40 -14.76
CA SER A 3 14.80 -22.57 -13.28
C SER A 3 15.18 -21.30 -12.53
N GLU A 4 15.96 -20.42 -13.14
CA GLU A 4 16.48 -19.19 -12.52
C GLU A 4 15.43 -18.06 -12.54
N THR A 5 14.63 -17.98 -13.60
CA THR A 5 13.46 -17.10 -13.69
C THR A 5 12.34 -17.55 -12.75
N MET A 6 12.13 -18.87 -12.60
CA MET A 6 11.24 -19.45 -11.57
C MET A 6 11.71 -19.14 -10.15
N ARG A 7 13.02 -19.18 -9.86
CA ARG A 7 13.57 -18.78 -8.55
C ARG A 7 13.38 -17.29 -8.27
N LYS A 8 13.47 -16.41 -9.28
CA LYS A 8 13.17 -14.98 -9.14
C LYS A 8 11.68 -14.69 -8.85
N LEU A 9 10.77 -15.55 -9.30
CA LEU A 9 9.32 -15.40 -9.09
C LEU A 9 8.83 -15.85 -7.70
N VAL A 10 9.65 -16.60 -6.95
CA VAL A 10 9.24 -17.24 -5.67
C VAL A 10 9.61 -16.42 -4.43
N ASP A 11 10.44 -15.37 -4.55
CA ASP A 11 10.94 -14.63 -3.38
C ASP A 11 10.68 -13.11 -3.46
N VAL A 12 9.53 -12.71 -3.99
CA VAL A 12 9.06 -11.32 -3.85
C VAL A 12 8.83 -11.08 -2.36
N LEU A 13 9.66 -10.23 -1.76
CA LEU A 13 9.56 -9.91 -0.34
C LEU A 13 8.31 -9.09 -0.07
N VAL A 14 7.33 -9.69 0.61
CA VAL A 14 6.07 -9.02 0.93
C VAL A 14 5.99 -8.67 2.40
N LEU A 15 6.22 -7.40 2.71
CA LEU A 15 6.03 -6.86 4.05
C LEU A 15 4.53 -6.61 4.32
N HIS A 16 4.04 -7.10 5.45
CA HIS A 16 2.61 -7.08 5.80
C HIS A 16 2.27 -6.24 7.02
N LYS A 17 3.25 -6.04 7.92
CA LYS A 17 3.08 -5.27 9.15
C LYS A 17 4.39 -4.56 9.47
N PHE A 18 4.28 -3.33 9.91
CA PHE A 18 5.41 -2.48 10.23
C PHE A 18 5.24 -1.88 11.62
N MET A 19 6.36 -1.61 12.28
CA MET A 19 6.40 -0.83 13.50
C MET A 19 7.35 0.34 13.30
N LEU A 20 6.82 1.55 13.44
CA LEU A 20 7.57 2.79 13.38
C LEU A 20 8.15 3.08 14.76
N TYR A 21 9.46 3.28 14.79
CA TYR A 21 10.19 3.73 15.95
C TYR A 21 10.83 5.09 15.69
N ARG A 22 11.09 5.81 16.77
CA ARG A 22 11.63 7.16 16.82
C ARG A 22 12.90 7.20 17.67
N THR A 23 13.91 7.90 17.17
CA THR A 23 15.00 8.48 17.98
C THR A 23 15.01 10.00 17.84
N LEU A 24 16.04 10.69 18.31
CA LEU A 24 16.14 12.14 18.11
C LEU A 24 16.28 12.50 16.62
N THR A 25 17.15 11.79 15.91
CA THR A 25 17.59 12.12 14.55
C THR A 25 16.92 11.29 13.46
N ASN A 26 16.24 10.19 13.81
CA ASN A 26 15.74 9.25 12.82
C ASN A 26 14.37 8.68 13.19
N PHE A 27 13.62 8.28 12.17
CA PHE A 27 12.63 7.23 12.30
C PHE A 27 13.18 5.91 11.75
N TYR A 28 12.76 4.81 12.35
CA TYR A 28 13.06 3.46 11.91
C TYR A 28 11.75 2.72 11.68
N LEU A 29 11.45 2.41 10.42
CA LEU A 29 10.31 1.59 10.06
C LEU A 29 10.78 0.14 9.93
N ILE A 30 10.39 -0.69 10.88
CA ILE A 30 10.75 -2.11 10.91
C ILE A 30 9.58 -2.90 10.36
N GLY A 31 9.73 -3.40 9.14
CA GLY A 31 8.75 -4.20 8.43
C GLY A 31 8.98 -5.69 8.62
N ARG A 32 7.90 -6.48 8.60
CA ARG A 32 7.96 -7.94 8.60
C ARG A 32 6.95 -8.54 7.66
N ASP A 33 7.21 -9.76 7.24
CA ASP A 33 6.27 -10.55 6.47
C ASP A 33 5.09 -11.06 7.32
N LYS A 34 4.15 -11.75 6.67
CA LYS A 34 2.95 -12.30 7.32
C LYS A 34 3.29 -13.41 8.32
N LYS A 35 4.22 -14.30 7.96
CA LYS A 35 4.62 -15.47 8.73
C LYS A 35 5.66 -15.14 9.82
N LYS A 36 6.19 -13.91 9.85
CA LYS A 36 7.25 -13.49 10.79
C LYS A 36 8.54 -14.29 10.59
N THR A 37 8.87 -14.60 9.34
CA THR A 37 10.10 -15.30 8.97
C THR A 37 11.27 -14.33 8.78
N PHE A 38 11.01 -13.08 8.40
CA PHE A 38 12.06 -12.08 8.25
C PHE A 38 11.57 -10.66 8.56
N TRP A 39 12.55 -9.80 8.86
CA TRP A 39 12.37 -8.37 9.06
C TRP A 39 13.30 -7.56 8.17
N ARG A 40 12.83 -6.37 7.77
CA ARG A 40 13.59 -5.36 7.03
C ARG A 40 13.49 -4.02 7.76
N ILE A 41 14.44 -3.12 7.50
CA ILE A 41 14.52 -1.82 8.15
C ILE A 41 14.64 -0.72 7.09
N LEU A 42 13.77 0.27 7.21
CA LEU A 42 13.87 1.54 6.50
C LEU A 42 14.13 2.63 7.52
N LYS A 43 15.26 3.32 7.37
CA LYS A 43 15.62 4.49 8.14
C LYS A 43 15.18 5.73 7.38
N ILE A 44 14.52 6.65 8.08
CA ILE A 44 14.06 7.93 7.55
C ILE A 44 14.77 9.00 8.37
N ASP A 45 15.57 9.81 7.70
CA ASP A 45 16.28 10.90 8.36
C ASP A 45 15.31 11.98 8.85
N ARG A 46 15.66 12.62 9.95
CA ARG A 46 14.92 13.75 10.53
C ARG A 46 15.81 14.96 10.76
N THR A 47 16.96 15.01 10.09
CA THR A 47 17.96 16.06 10.22
C THR A 47 18.06 16.95 8.99
N ASP A 48 17.37 16.63 7.90
CA ASP A 48 17.28 17.48 6.72
C ASP A 48 15.86 18.06 6.58
N PRO A 49 15.70 19.40 6.58
CA PRO A 49 14.40 20.03 6.34
C PRO A 49 14.01 20.07 4.86
N ASN A 50 15.00 20.01 3.96
CA ASN A 50 14.83 20.28 2.55
C ASN A 50 14.59 19.02 1.74
N GLU A 51 15.32 17.95 2.05
CA GLU A 51 15.28 16.71 1.28
C GLU A 51 14.75 15.52 2.09
N LEU A 52 14.04 14.64 1.38
CA LEU A 52 13.60 13.37 1.94
C LEU A 52 14.74 12.35 1.83
N ASN A 53 15.47 12.15 2.93
CA ASN A 53 16.56 11.18 2.99
C ASN A 53 16.08 9.84 3.58
N LEU A 54 16.17 8.79 2.76
CA LEU A 54 15.75 7.43 3.10
C LEU A 54 16.90 6.46 2.90
N PHE A 55 17.08 5.56 3.86
CA PHE A 55 18.09 4.50 3.79
C PHE A 55 17.46 3.15 4.09
N GLU A 56 17.47 2.25 3.11
CA GLU A 56 17.02 0.87 3.29
C GLU A 56 18.20 -0.01 3.69
N ASP A 57 18.05 -0.75 4.79
CA ASP A 57 19.01 -1.78 5.16
C ASP A 57 18.83 -3.01 4.25
N PRO A 58 19.88 -3.45 3.53
CA PRO A 58 19.80 -4.62 2.65
C PRO A 58 19.64 -5.94 3.42
N THR A 59 19.95 -5.95 4.72
CA THR A 59 19.94 -7.16 5.55
C THR A 59 18.53 -7.67 5.80
N ARG A 60 18.34 -8.99 5.65
CA ARG A 60 17.16 -9.71 6.16
C ARG A 60 17.47 -10.21 7.55
N TYR A 61 16.74 -9.71 8.54
CA TYR A 61 16.95 -10.07 9.93
C TYR A 61 16.02 -11.17 10.40
N THR A 62 16.48 -12.01 11.32
CA THR A 62 15.64 -12.90 12.14
C THR A 62 14.96 -12.12 13.28
N HIS A 63 14.11 -12.80 14.02
CA HIS A 63 13.44 -12.20 15.18
C HIS A 63 14.46 -11.78 16.25
N GLU A 64 15.40 -12.65 16.57
CA GLU A 64 16.42 -12.48 17.60
C GLU A 64 17.33 -11.30 17.25
N GLN A 65 17.79 -11.24 16.00
CA GLN A 65 18.65 -10.16 15.51
C GLN A 65 17.96 -8.78 15.59
N ILE A 66 16.66 -8.69 15.27
CA ILE A 66 15.91 -7.44 15.43
C ILE A 66 15.74 -7.04 16.88
N VAL A 67 15.53 -8.00 17.78
CA VAL A 67 15.43 -7.72 19.21
C VAL A 67 16.74 -7.14 19.73
N GLU A 68 17.88 -7.72 19.35
CA GLU A 68 19.20 -7.21 19.71
C GLU A 68 19.47 -5.84 19.08
N LEU A 69 19.23 -5.68 17.78
CA LEU A 69 19.45 -4.42 17.09
C LEU A 69 18.65 -3.26 17.70
N LYS A 70 17.39 -3.50 18.09
CA LYS A 70 16.59 -2.50 18.82
C LYS A 70 17.24 -2.11 20.14
N LYS A 71 17.80 -3.07 20.89
CA LYS A 71 18.52 -2.78 22.15
C LYS A 71 19.76 -1.92 21.87
N TRP A 72 20.54 -2.26 20.85
CA TRP A 72 21.72 -1.49 20.45
C TRP A 72 21.38 -0.06 20.04
N ILE A 73 20.39 0.12 19.17
CA ILE A 73 19.91 1.46 18.77
C ILE A 73 19.42 2.24 19.99
N SER A 74 18.67 1.59 20.90
CA SER A 74 18.17 2.25 22.10
C SER A 74 19.30 2.68 23.04
N ARG A 75 20.32 1.85 23.26
CA ARG A 75 21.50 2.19 24.07
C ARG A 75 22.29 3.34 23.46
N GLY A 76 22.53 3.30 22.14
CA GLY A 76 23.23 4.39 21.44
C GLY A 76 22.47 5.72 21.41
N ASN A 77 21.18 5.72 21.75
CA ASN A 77 20.35 6.93 21.84
C ASN A 77 19.87 7.20 23.27
N GLN A 78 20.48 6.57 24.28
CA GLN A 78 19.98 6.59 25.66
C GLN A 78 19.90 8.00 26.25
N GLU A 79 20.89 8.86 25.97
CA GLU A 79 20.92 10.27 26.38
C GLU A 79 19.72 11.07 25.85
N TYR A 80 19.18 10.69 24.69
CA TYR A 80 18.04 11.34 24.04
C TYR A 80 16.73 10.57 24.21
N GLY A 81 16.68 9.65 25.19
CA GLY A 81 15.49 8.89 25.54
C GLY A 81 15.27 7.62 24.72
N GLY A 82 16.31 7.10 24.09
CA GLY A 82 16.38 5.79 23.46
C GLY A 82 15.54 5.62 22.19
N LEU A 83 15.23 4.37 21.87
CA LEU A 83 14.38 4.00 20.74
C LEU A 83 12.92 3.89 21.20
N ARG A 84 12.08 4.83 20.78
CA ARG A 84 10.67 4.92 21.20
C ARG A 84 9.74 4.33 20.15
N ALA A 85 8.76 3.54 20.55
CA ALA A 85 7.74 3.04 19.63
C ALA A 85 6.66 4.11 19.39
N GLU A 86 6.39 4.42 18.13
CA GLU A 86 5.39 5.44 17.74
C GLU A 86 4.08 4.80 17.31
N THR A 87 4.15 3.89 16.34
CA THR A 87 2.95 3.22 15.83
C THR A 87 3.22 1.99 15.02
N THR A 88 2.28 1.06 15.10
CA THR A 88 2.11 0.04 14.06
C THR A 88 1.43 0.64 12.84
N CYS A 89 1.88 0.24 11.66
CA CYS A 89 1.19 0.49 10.38
C CYS A 89 1.26 -0.72 9.46
N TYR A 90 0.56 -0.64 8.32
CA TYR A 90 0.35 -1.74 7.38
C TYR A 90 0.80 -1.42 5.95
N GLY A 91 1.48 -0.30 5.76
CA GLY A 91 2.00 0.16 4.48
C GLY A 91 2.16 1.67 4.48
N ILE A 92 3.13 2.16 3.70
CA ILE A 92 3.28 3.59 3.42
C ILE A 92 2.34 3.95 2.26
N ILE A 93 1.49 4.95 2.48
CA ILE A 93 0.69 5.59 1.43
C ILE A 93 1.59 6.53 0.61
N GLY A 94 2.49 7.24 1.27
CA GLY A 94 3.53 8.02 0.60
C GLY A 94 4.06 9.15 1.48
N PHE A 95 4.84 10.01 0.87
CA PHE A 95 5.44 11.19 1.49
C PHE A 95 4.93 12.45 0.78
N VAL A 96 4.76 13.52 1.56
CA VAL A 96 4.35 14.82 1.03
C VAL A 96 5.07 15.93 1.79
N LYS A 97 5.52 16.95 1.06
CA LYS A 97 5.96 18.23 1.61
C LYS A 97 4.98 19.30 1.12
N PHE A 98 4.53 20.14 2.04
CA PHE A 98 3.72 21.30 1.71
C PHE A 98 4.63 22.53 1.67
N LEU A 99 4.55 23.41 2.68
CA LEU A 99 5.43 24.56 2.82
C LEU A 99 6.53 24.33 3.85
N GLY A 100 6.25 23.53 4.89
CA GLY A 100 7.19 23.22 5.96
C GLY A 100 7.76 21.80 5.86
N PRO A 101 7.67 21.00 6.94
CA PRO A 101 8.35 19.71 7.01
C PRO A 101 7.72 18.66 6.09
N TYR A 102 8.45 17.57 5.87
CA TYR A 102 7.88 16.37 5.27
C TYR A 102 6.90 15.68 6.21
N TYR A 103 5.90 15.04 5.62
CA TYR A 103 4.97 14.14 6.29
C TYR A 103 5.00 12.79 5.62
N VAL A 104 4.90 11.73 6.44
CA VAL A 104 4.65 10.38 5.96
C VAL A 104 3.20 10.00 6.24
N LEU A 105 2.50 9.53 5.22
CA LEU A 105 1.15 9.00 5.35
C LEU A 105 1.24 7.48 5.42
N VAL A 106 0.64 6.89 6.46
CA VAL A 106 0.68 5.45 6.71
C VAL A 106 -0.71 4.87 6.96
N ILE A 107 -0.90 3.61 6.60
CA ILE A 107 -2.13 2.86 6.91
C ILE A 107 -2.06 2.34 8.33
N LYS A 108 -2.96 2.82 9.19
CA LYS A 108 -3.03 2.46 10.61
C LYS A 108 -3.87 1.23 10.87
N LYS A 109 -4.98 1.09 10.14
CA LYS A 109 -5.86 -0.08 10.21
C LYS A 109 -6.31 -0.45 8.81
N ARG A 110 -6.49 -1.74 8.58
CA ARG A 110 -7.00 -2.31 7.34
C ARG A 110 -7.95 -3.46 7.65
N LYS A 111 -8.89 -3.72 6.76
CA LYS A 111 -9.84 -4.84 6.86
C LYS A 111 -9.73 -5.70 5.61
N LYS A 112 -9.72 -7.04 5.76
CA LYS A 112 -9.89 -7.94 4.61
C LYS A 112 -11.30 -7.74 4.07
N VAL A 113 -11.41 -7.35 2.80
CA VAL A 113 -12.70 -7.13 2.12
C VAL A 113 -13.02 -8.24 1.13
N GLY A 114 -12.01 -9.00 0.70
CA GLY A 114 -12.20 -10.10 -0.23
C GLY A 114 -10.91 -10.78 -0.65
N GLU A 115 -11.01 -11.59 -1.69
CA GLU A 115 -9.91 -12.37 -2.24
C GLU A 115 -10.10 -12.61 -3.75
N ILE A 116 -9.10 -12.28 -4.56
CA ILE A 116 -9.09 -12.52 -6.01
C ILE A 116 -7.93 -13.46 -6.31
N CYS A 117 -8.15 -14.59 -6.97
CA CYS A 117 -7.06 -15.51 -7.35
C CYS A 117 -6.20 -15.97 -6.15
N GLY A 118 -6.78 -16.09 -4.95
CA GLY A 118 -6.06 -16.40 -3.71
C GLY A 118 -5.34 -15.21 -3.06
N HIS A 119 -5.31 -14.06 -3.74
CA HIS A 119 -4.71 -12.83 -3.23
C HIS A 119 -5.71 -12.03 -2.40
N THR A 120 -5.36 -11.72 -1.17
CA THR A 120 -6.23 -10.98 -0.26
C THR A 120 -6.33 -9.51 -0.63
N VAL A 121 -7.55 -8.99 -0.72
CA VAL A 121 -7.83 -7.57 -0.91
C VAL A 121 -8.17 -6.93 0.43
N TYR A 122 -7.59 -5.77 0.70
CA TYR A 122 -7.80 -5.00 1.92
C TYR A 122 -8.41 -3.64 1.61
N GLY A 123 -9.39 -3.25 2.41
CA GLY A 123 -9.83 -1.86 2.53
C GLY A 123 -9.03 -1.13 3.60
N VAL A 124 -8.66 0.12 3.33
CA VAL A 124 -8.07 1.01 4.34
C VAL A 124 -9.19 1.42 5.31
N VAL A 125 -8.95 1.27 6.61
CA VAL A 125 -9.93 1.62 7.67
C VAL A 125 -9.50 2.86 8.43
N ASP A 126 -8.20 3.05 8.60
CA ASP A 126 -7.64 4.18 9.31
C ASP A 126 -6.27 4.51 8.73
N SER A 127 -5.95 5.80 8.69
CA SER A 127 -4.69 6.31 8.19
C SER A 127 -4.20 7.44 9.07
N GLN A 128 -2.88 7.62 9.13
CA GLN A 128 -2.27 8.67 9.93
C GLN A 128 -1.20 9.39 9.13
N MET A 129 -1.23 10.71 9.22
CA MET A 129 -0.18 11.58 8.73
C MET A 129 0.77 11.91 9.88
N ILE A 130 2.01 11.48 9.78
CA ILE A 130 3.04 11.67 10.80
C ILE A 130 4.02 12.71 10.27
N MET A 131 4.21 13.78 11.03
CA MET A 131 5.21 14.79 10.71
C MET A 131 6.62 14.21 10.92
N ILE A 132 7.54 14.56 10.03
CA ILE A 132 8.97 14.28 10.15
C ILE A 132 9.62 15.58 10.64
N PRO A 133 9.70 15.80 11.97
CA PRO A 133 10.21 17.06 12.50
C PRO A 133 11.72 17.17 12.33
N TYR A 134 12.18 18.36 11.94
CA TYR A 134 13.57 18.79 11.99
C TYR A 134 13.84 19.73 13.19
N HIS A 135 15.08 19.79 13.67
CA HIS A 135 15.48 20.43 14.92
C HIS A 135 15.76 21.94 14.84
N SER A 136 15.45 22.61 13.74
CA SER A 136 15.53 24.07 13.67
C SER A 136 14.23 24.71 13.16
N GLY A 137 13.79 25.77 13.85
CA GLY A 137 12.96 26.91 13.40
C GLY A 137 11.60 26.72 12.69
N GLU A 138 11.38 25.63 11.94
CA GLU A 138 10.27 25.45 11.01
C GLU A 138 8.97 24.95 11.68
N THR A 139 8.98 24.72 13.00
CA THR A 139 7.75 24.53 13.79
C THR A 139 6.78 25.71 13.61
N ARG A 140 7.26 26.92 13.30
CA ARG A 140 6.42 28.06 12.95
C ARG A 140 5.67 27.87 11.63
N VAL A 141 6.34 27.36 10.59
CA VAL A 141 5.72 27.10 9.27
C VAL A 141 4.75 25.92 9.37
N ALA A 142 5.14 24.86 10.09
CA ALA A 142 4.26 23.71 10.39
C ALA A 142 2.94 24.13 11.09
N GLY A 143 3.01 25.18 11.91
CA GLY A 143 1.87 25.80 12.60
C GLY A 143 1.19 26.93 11.83
N SER A 144 1.62 27.25 10.61
CA SER A 144 1.06 28.36 9.83
C SER A 144 -0.36 28.06 9.33
N ALA A 145 -1.14 29.11 9.09
CA ALA A 145 -2.49 28.96 8.53
C ALA A 145 -2.47 28.36 7.12
N ALA A 146 -1.46 28.69 6.31
CA ALA A 146 -1.28 28.15 4.96
C ALA A 146 -1.01 26.64 4.99
N GLU A 147 -0.07 26.19 5.84
CA GLU A 147 0.22 24.77 6.04
C GLU A 147 -1.03 24.00 6.50
N ARG A 148 -1.76 24.51 7.50
CA ARG A 148 -3.02 23.91 7.96
C ARG A 148 -4.05 23.82 6.83
N ARG A 149 -4.12 24.82 5.95
CA ARG A 149 -5.02 24.81 4.79
C ARG A 149 -4.66 23.69 3.81
N TYR A 150 -3.39 23.50 3.48
CA TYR A 150 -2.96 22.40 2.60
C TYR A 150 -3.22 21.03 3.21
N LYS A 151 -2.96 20.85 4.51
CA LYS A 151 -3.30 19.62 5.23
C LYS A 151 -4.81 19.34 5.18
N LYS A 152 -5.64 20.37 5.37
CA LYS A 152 -7.09 20.24 5.25
C LYS A 152 -7.53 19.85 3.83
N LEU A 153 -6.92 20.42 2.80
CA LEU A 153 -7.18 20.07 1.40
C LEU A 153 -6.84 18.61 1.11
N LEU A 154 -5.66 18.13 1.52
CA LEU A 154 -5.29 16.73 1.33
C LEU A 154 -6.26 15.79 2.09
N ASN A 155 -6.66 16.16 3.31
CA ASN A 155 -7.59 15.39 4.12
C ASN A 155 -9.05 15.44 3.63
N MET A 156 -9.39 16.21 2.59
CA MET A 156 -10.72 16.13 1.97
C MET A 156 -10.96 14.76 1.33
N VAL A 157 -9.88 14.12 0.85
CA VAL A 157 -9.93 12.73 0.40
C VAL A 157 -9.59 11.86 1.59
N ASP A 158 -10.62 11.25 2.17
CA ASP A 158 -10.50 10.37 3.32
C ASP A 158 -10.00 8.97 2.89
N PRO A 159 -8.76 8.57 3.24
CA PRO A 159 -8.23 7.27 2.85
C PRO A 159 -9.01 6.10 3.46
N SER A 160 -9.79 6.31 4.53
CA SER A 160 -10.62 5.25 5.13
C SER A 160 -11.86 4.90 4.31
N LYS A 161 -12.18 5.70 3.29
CA LYS A 161 -13.37 5.53 2.46
C LYS A 161 -12.96 5.11 1.06
N ASN A 162 -13.41 3.93 0.64
CA ASN A 162 -13.36 3.50 -0.76
C ASN A 162 -11.94 3.33 -1.33
N PHE A 163 -10.94 3.12 -0.47
CA PHE A 163 -9.57 2.79 -0.88
C PHE A 163 -9.25 1.33 -0.61
N TYR A 164 -8.76 0.67 -1.66
CA TYR A 164 -8.44 -0.74 -1.64
C TYR A 164 -7.02 -1.00 -2.13
N PHE A 165 -6.40 -2.03 -1.58
CA PHE A 165 -5.07 -2.48 -2.01
C PHE A 165 -4.91 -3.97 -1.76
N SER A 166 -3.92 -4.56 -2.43
CA SER A 166 -3.42 -5.90 -2.15
C SER A 166 -1.90 -5.83 -2.15
N TYR A 167 -1.25 -6.62 -1.29
CA TYR A 167 0.21 -6.69 -1.26
C TYR A 167 0.78 -7.53 -2.40
N THR A 168 -0.04 -8.39 -2.99
CA THR A 168 0.42 -9.42 -3.94
C THR A 168 -0.38 -9.46 -5.24
N TYR A 169 -1.34 -8.54 -5.40
CA TYR A 169 -2.17 -8.45 -6.60
C TYR A 169 -2.33 -7.00 -7.04
N HIS A 170 -2.13 -6.76 -8.33
CA HIS A 170 -2.22 -5.44 -8.93
C HIS A 170 -3.69 -5.08 -9.20
N LEU A 171 -4.37 -4.51 -8.20
CA LEU A 171 -5.76 -4.08 -8.33
C LEU A 171 -5.97 -2.98 -9.37
N MET A 172 -4.93 -2.21 -9.70
CA MET A 172 -5.02 -1.18 -10.73
C MET A 172 -5.22 -1.78 -12.13
N TYR A 173 -4.95 -3.07 -12.32
CA TYR A 173 -5.08 -3.76 -13.60
C TYR A 173 -6.36 -4.58 -13.72
N SER A 174 -6.84 -4.69 -14.96
CA SER A 174 -7.89 -5.64 -15.29
C SER A 174 -7.40 -7.08 -15.07
N LEU A 175 -8.33 -8.02 -14.89
CA LEU A 175 -7.97 -9.44 -14.72
C LEU A 175 -7.19 -9.95 -15.94
N GLN A 176 -7.64 -9.62 -17.16
CA GLN A 176 -6.94 -9.97 -18.39
C GLN A 176 -5.49 -9.48 -18.39
N LYS A 177 -5.28 -8.20 -18.03
CA LYS A 177 -3.92 -7.65 -17.94
C LYS A 177 -3.11 -8.37 -16.86
N ASN A 178 -3.68 -8.68 -15.71
CA ASN A 178 -2.98 -9.45 -14.66
C ASN A 178 -2.60 -10.88 -15.08
N ILE A 179 -3.40 -11.53 -15.92
CA ILE A 179 -3.13 -12.89 -16.44
C ILE A 179 -2.06 -12.84 -17.54
N CYS A 180 -2.20 -11.91 -18.48
CA CYS A 180 -1.32 -11.82 -19.64
C CYS A 180 0.01 -11.11 -19.37
N ASN A 181 0.18 -10.46 -18.21
CA ASN A 181 1.40 -9.71 -17.93
C ASN A 181 2.58 -10.64 -17.62
N THR A 182 3.48 -10.76 -18.60
CA THR A 182 4.78 -11.44 -18.51
C THR A 182 5.84 -10.61 -17.79
N GLU A 183 5.62 -9.30 -17.57
CA GLU A 183 6.55 -8.38 -16.92
C GLU A 183 6.26 -8.22 -15.42
N ARG A 184 6.20 -9.33 -14.68
CA ARG A 184 6.12 -9.30 -13.21
C ARG A 184 7.46 -8.81 -12.64
N GLY A 185 7.68 -7.50 -12.61
CA GLY A 185 8.90 -6.90 -12.07
C GLY A 185 9.15 -5.44 -12.48
N ASN A 186 8.56 -4.98 -13.58
CA ASN A 186 8.65 -3.56 -13.95
C ASN A 186 7.73 -2.72 -13.05
N ILE A 187 8.18 -1.52 -12.67
CA ILE A 187 7.45 -0.56 -11.82
C ILE A 187 6.27 -0.03 -12.62
N HIS A 188 5.20 -0.82 -12.59
CA HIS A 188 4.00 -0.69 -13.39
C HIS A 188 2.95 0.21 -12.72
N ASP A 189 3.37 1.04 -11.78
CA ASP A 189 2.48 1.83 -10.92
C ASP A 189 2.10 3.20 -11.51
N GLU A 190 2.61 3.56 -12.69
CA GLU A 190 2.24 4.78 -13.42
C GLU A 190 0.86 4.68 -14.10
N THR A 191 0.00 3.80 -13.62
CA THR A 191 -1.35 3.68 -14.15
C THR A 191 -2.22 4.83 -13.69
N MET A 192 -3.21 5.18 -14.49
CA MET A 192 -4.24 6.15 -14.12
C MET A 192 -5.07 5.75 -12.89
N PHE A 193 -4.94 4.52 -12.36
CA PHE A 193 -5.72 3.98 -11.25
C PHE A 193 -4.94 3.86 -9.92
N VAL A 194 -3.64 4.16 -9.90
CA VAL A 194 -2.88 4.28 -8.65
C VAL A 194 -3.04 5.68 -8.10
N TRP A 195 -3.92 5.83 -7.11
CA TRP A 195 -4.28 7.15 -6.59
C TRP A 195 -3.09 7.85 -5.91
N ASN A 196 -2.27 7.11 -5.17
CA ASN A 196 -1.13 7.64 -4.42
C ASN A 196 0.19 7.64 -5.21
N GLU A 197 0.15 7.57 -6.55
CA GLU A 197 1.35 7.52 -7.40
C GLU A 197 2.32 8.66 -7.06
N TYR A 198 1.84 9.91 -7.09
CA TYR A 198 2.62 11.10 -6.74
C TYR A 198 3.22 11.04 -5.33
N LEU A 199 2.43 10.59 -4.33
CA LEU A 199 2.89 10.49 -2.94
C LEU A 199 4.00 9.44 -2.78
N THR A 200 4.00 8.40 -3.61
CA THR A 200 5.03 7.34 -3.58
C THR A 200 6.24 7.62 -4.47
N HIS A 201 6.17 8.63 -5.35
CA HIS A 201 7.21 8.90 -6.35
C HIS A 201 8.59 9.09 -5.71
N GLY A 202 8.69 9.92 -4.65
CA GLY A 202 9.97 10.22 -3.99
C GLY A 202 10.64 8.97 -3.40
N ILE A 203 9.93 8.20 -2.59
CA ILE A 203 10.47 6.97 -1.98
C ILE A 203 10.87 5.93 -3.03
N ARG A 204 10.07 5.77 -4.09
CA ARG A 204 10.37 4.80 -5.15
C ARG A 204 11.60 5.20 -5.95
N ARG A 205 11.79 6.49 -6.22
CA ARG A 205 12.99 7.01 -6.88
C ARG A 205 14.24 6.82 -6.02
N ILE A 206 14.14 7.01 -4.71
CA ILE A 206 15.28 6.87 -3.79
C ILE A 206 15.66 5.39 -3.60
N LEU A 207 14.67 4.52 -3.36
CA LEU A 207 14.91 3.12 -3.00
C LEU A 207 14.93 2.16 -4.21
N GLN A 208 14.47 2.61 -5.37
CA GLN A 208 14.36 1.81 -6.61
C GLN A 208 13.53 0.51 -6.42
N ASN A 209 12.57 0.54 -5.50
CA ASN A 209 11.64 -0.57 -5.24
C ASN A 209 10.31 -0.09 -4.64
N THR A 210 9.36 -1.01 -4.52
CA THR A 210 7.99 -0.72 -4.03
C THR A 210 7.65 -1.42 -2.71
N VAL A 211 8.59 -2.15 -2.10
CA VAL A 211 8.38 -3.09 -0.97
C VAL A 211 7.76 -2.42 0.26
N TRP A 212 8.05 -1.13 0.46
CA TRP A 212 7.60 -0.33 1.61
C TRP A 212 6.25 0.37 1.39
N THR A 213 5.87 0.53 0.12
CA THR A 213 4.67 1.27 -0.29
C THR A 213 3.55 0.33 -0.67
N VAL A 214 2.31 0.82 -0.67
CA VAL A 214 1.18 0.10 -1.27
C VAL A 214 0.56 0.94 -2.37
N SER A 215 0.15 0.31 -3.45
CA SER A 215 -0.59 0.99 -4.52
C SER A 215 -2.07 1.02 -4.17
N LEU A 216 -2.59 2.21 -3.87
CA LEU A 216 -3.98 2.42 -3.48
C LEU A 216 -4.85 2.65 -4.71
N VAL A 217 -5.95 1.92 -4.78
CA VAL A 217 -6.99 2.09 -5.81
C VAL A 217 -8.23 2.68 -5.17
N TYR A 218 -8.69 3.81 -5.70
CA TYR A 218 -9.91 4.47 -5.27
C TYR A 218 -11.11 3.96 -6.07
N GLY A 219 -12.22 3.63 -5.41
CA GLY A 219 -13.45 3.24 -6.10
C GLY A 219 -14.35 2.34 -5.27
N PHE A 220 -14.68 1.15 -5.78
CA PHE A 220 -15.60 0.22 -5.13
C PHE A 220 -15.09 -1.20 -5.23
N PHE A 221 -15.30 -1.97 -4.16
CA PHE A 221 -15.00 -3.40 -4.13
C PHE A 221 -16.10 -4.13 -3.35
N GLN A 222 -16.70 -5.13 -3.98
CA GLN A 222 -17.67 -6.00 -3.33
C GLN A 222 -17.49 -7.45 -3.81
N GLN A 223 -17.65 -8.39 -2.89
CA GLN A 223 -17.74 -9.81 -3.18
C GLN A 223 -19.03 -10.39 -2.59
N THR A 224 -19.75 -11.14 -3.40
CA THR A 224 -20.99 -11.80 -3.01
C THR A 224 -20.96 -13.26 -3.47
N LYS A 225 -21.37 -14.18 -2.60
CA LYS A 225 -21.57 -15.58 -2.98
C LYS A 225 -22.91 -15.69 -3.71
N CYS A 226 -22.91 -16.38 -4.83
CA CYS A 226 -24.06 -16.59 -5.68
C CYS A 226 -24.22 -18.09 -5.95
N LEU A 227 -25.46 -18.52 -6.10
CA LEU A 227 -25.83 -19.88 -6.49
C LEU A 227 -26.70 -19.79 -7.74
N VAL A 228 -26.26 -20.40 -8.84
CA VAL A 228 -27.05 -20.47 -10.08
C VAL A 228 -26.96 -21.91 -10.60
N SER A 229 -28.10 -22.54 -10.86
CA SER A 229 -28.17 -23.91 -11.39
C SER A 229 -27.34 -24.92 -10.58
N ASN A 230 -27.41 -24.86 -9.25
CA ASN A 230 -26.64 -25.66 -8.29
C ASN A 230 -25.11 -25.47 -8.30
N GLU A 231 -24.59 -24.48 -9.03
CA GLU A 231 -23.18 -24.10 -9.02
C GLU A 231 -22.96 -22.89 -8.12
N GLU A 232 -22.11 -23.03 -7.11
CA GLU A 232 -21.69 -21.95 -6.24
C GLU A 232 -20.50 -21.17 -6.82
N PHE A 233 -20.62 -19.85 -6.87
CA PHE A 233 -19.52 -18.98 -7.26
C PHE A 233 -19.49 -17.68 -6.46
N ILE A 234 -18.34 -17.02 -6.45
CA ILE A 234 -18.17 -15.67 -5.91
C ILE A 234 -18.21 -14.70 -7.09
N LEU A 235 -19.16 -13.78 -7.04
CA LEU A 235 -19.19 -12.61 -7.90
C LEU A 235 -18.39 -11.49 -7.22
N THR A 236 -17.34 -11.03 -7.89
CA THR A 236 -16.53 -9.89 -7.46
C THR A 236 -16.76 -8.72 -8.38
N VAL A 237 -17.13 -7.56 -7.83
CA VAL A 237 -17.26 -6.31 -8.57
C VAL A 237 -16.19 -5.35 -8.09
N ILE A 238 -15.40 -4.85 -9.02
CA ILE A 238 -14.36 -3.84 -8.78
C ILE A 238 -14.64 -2.65 -9.68
N ALA A 239 -14.89 -1.47 -9.11
CA ALA A 239 -14.94 -0.23 -9.86
C ALA A 239 -13.75 0.64 -9.49
N ARG A 240 -13.05 1.19 -10.48
CA ARG A 240 -11.80 1.95 -10.29
C ARG A 240 -11.99 3.36 -10.82
N ARG A 241 -11.67 4.37 -10.01
CA ARG A 241 -11.67 5.78 -10.39
C ARG A 241 -10.29 6.17 -10.89
N SER A 242 -10.26 6.90 -12.00
CA SER A 242 -9.02 7.49 -12.49
C SER A 242 -8.58 8.65 -11.61
N ARG A 243 -7.27 8.82 -11.44
CA ARG A 243 -6.65 10.01 -10.82
C ARG A 243 -6.59 11.23 -11.75
N HIS A 244 -6.64 11.03 -13.07
CA HIS A 244 -6.47 12.11 -14.06
C HIS A 244 -7.78 12.81 -14.42
N TYR A 245 -8.91 12.12 -14.26
CA TYR A 245 -10.21 12.63 -14.67
C TYR A 245 -11.06 12.94 -13.44
N ALA A 246 -11.46 14.20 -13.29
CA ALA A 246 -12.28 14.69 -12.18
C ALA A 246 -13.79 14.33 -12.31
N GLY A 247 -14.17 13.48 -13.28
CA GLY A 247 -15.57 13.09 -13.57
C GLY A 247 -15.95 11.68 -13.11
N THR A 248 -17.18 11.27 -13.41
CA THR A 248 -17.80 9.96 -13.04
C THR A 248 -17.20 8.73 -13.74
N SER A 249 -16.08 8.87 -14.44
CA SER A 249 -15.47 7.80 -15.23
C SER A 249 -14.93 6.69 -14.33
N LEU A 250 -15.68 5.59 -14.28
CA LEU A 250 -15.34 4.36 -13.57
C LEU A 250 -15.02 3.26 -14.58
N GLU A 251 -13.89 2.58 -14.40
CA GLU A 251 -13.69 1.28 -15.05
C GLU A 251 -14.23 0.19 -14.14
N VAL A 252 -15.24 -0.55 -14.60
CA VAL A 252 -15.86 -1.65 -13.86
C VAL A 252 -15.33 -2.97 -14.39
N SER A 253 -14.92 -3.85 -13.47
CA SER A 253 -14.52 -5.21 -13.77
C SER A 253 -15.35 -6.16 -12.92
N VAL A 254 -16.01 -7.10 -13.60
CA VAL A 254 -16.75 -8.18 -12.96
C VAL A 254 -15.93 -9.45 -13.09
N VAL A 255 -15.65 -10.09 -11.95
CA VAL A 255 -14.92 -11.36 -11.89
C VAL A 255 -15.81 -12.43 -11.27
N LYS A 256 -16.08 -13.50 -12.02
CA LYS A 256 -16.76 -14.71 -11.52
C LYS A 256 -15.69 -15.72 -11.13
N SER A 257 -15.74 -16.24 -9.90
CA SER A 257 -14.86 -17.34 -9.48
C SER A 257 -15.66 -18.49 -8.87
N LEU A 258 -15.53 -19.69 -9.43
CA LEU A 258 -16.19 -20.89 -8.88
C LEU A 258 -15.67 -21.18 -7.46
N ILE A 259 -16.57 -21.63 -6.58
CA ILE A 259 -16.21 -22.15 -5.25
C ILE A 259 -16.12 -23.66 -5.40
N PRO A 260 -14.92 -24.25 -5.58
CA PRO A 260 -14.87 -25.66 -5.85
C PRO A 260 -14.91 -26.47 -4.55
N PHE A 261 -15.51 -27.67 -4.64
CA PHE A 261 -15.32 -28.77 -3.68
C PHE A 261 -13.92 -29.44 -3.83
N SER A 262 -13.02 -28.95 -4.71
CA SER A 262 -11.62 -29.42 -4.90
C SER A 262 -10.69 -28.30 -5.47
N PRO A 263 -9.35 -28.41 -5.57
CA PRO A 263 -8.44 -27.25 -5.47
C PRO A 263 -8.33 -26.26 -6.66
N GLN A 264 -9.20 -26.28 -7.68
CA GLN A 264 -9.07 -25.41 -8.85
C GLN A 264 -10.19 -24.36 -8.96
N ARG A 265 -9.86 -23.07 -8.75
CA ARG A 265 -10.77 -21.92 -8.98
C ARG A 265 -10.58 -21.38 -10.40
N VAL A 266 -11.64 -21.33 -11.20
CA VAL A 266 -11.66 -20.73 -12.54
C VAL A 266 -12.18 -19.28 -12.44
N TYR A 267 -11.50 -18.32 -13.09
CA TYR A 267 -11.84 -16.88 -13.06
C TYR A 267 -12.21 -16.36 -14.45
N HIS A 268 -13.35 -15.68 -14.59
CA HIS A 268 -13.78 -15.05 -15.85
C HIS A 268 -13.97 -13.54 -15.67
N SER A 269 -13.50 -12.73 -16.63
CA SER A 269 -13.72 -11.27 -16.66
C SER A 269 -14.70 -10.85 -17.74
N LEU A 270 -15.66 -9.99 -17.40
CA LEU A 270 -16.56 -9.33 -18.36
C LEU A 270 -16.22 -7.83 -18.43
N PRO A 271 -15.89 -7.27 -19.61
CA PRO A 271 -15.70 -5.83 -19.77
C PRO A 271 -17.06 -5.11 -19.80
N GLY A 272 -17.17 -3.98 -19.09
CA GLY A 272 -18.36 -3.12 -19.17
C GLY A 272 -18.04 -1.66 -18.85
N LYS A 273 -18.50 -0.74 -19.71
CA LYS A 273 -18.60 0.70 -19.38
C LYS A 273 -20.03 0.93 -18.85
N MET A 274 -20.20 1.07 -17.54
CA MET A 274 -21.51 1.45 -17.00
C MET A 274 -21.70 2.97 -17.13
N ASN A 275 -22.39 3.39 -18.19
CA ASN A 275 -23.23 4.59 -18.11
C ASN A 275 -24.50 4.20 -17.35
N GLN A 276 -25.03 5.10 -16.51
CA GLN A 276 -26.17 4.84 -15.62
C GLN A 276 -27.40 4.30 -16.38
N THR A 277 -27.52 2.98 -16.50
CA THR A 277 -28.78 2.25 -16.71
C THR A 277 -28.53 0.81 -16.26
N VAL A 278 -29.40 0.29 -15.40
CA VAL A 278 -29.34 -1.08 -14.89
C VAL A 278 -29.58 -2.05 -16.05
N GLU A 279 -28.53 -2.62 -16.63
CA GLU A 279 -28.67 -3.72 -17.58
C GLU A 279 -28.54 -5.08 -16.89
N LYS A 280 -29.60 -5.87 -17.08
CA LYS A 280 -29.76 -7.25 -16.64
C LYS A 280 -28.63 -8.12 -17.20
N PHE A 281 -27.91 -8.82 -16.33
CA PHE A 281 -27.07 -9.95 -16.75
C PHE A 281 -27.97 -11.17 -16.95
N VAL A 282 -28.25 -11.50 -18.22
CA VAL A 282 -28.71 -12.83 -18.63
C VAL A 282 -27.46 -13.66 -18.89
N ALA A 283 -27.30 -14.74 -18.14
CA ALA A 283 -26.25 -15.73 -18.37
C ALA A 283 -26.72 -16.71 -19.47
N LEU A 284 -25.91 -16.87 -20.52
CA LEU A 284 -25.83 -18.10 -21.29
C LEU A 284 -24.83 -19.04 -20.60
#